data_AF-Q05HC3-F1
#
_entry.id   AF-Q05HC3-F1
#
_cell.length_a   1.000
_cell.length_b   1.000
_cell.length_c   1.000
_cell.angle_alpha   90.00
_cell.angle_beta   90.00
_cell.angle_gamma   90.00
#
_symmetry.space_group_name_H-M   'P 1'
#
loop_
_entity.id
_entity.type
_entity.pdbx_description
1 polymer ?
#
loop_
_entity_poly.entity_id
_entity_poly.type
_entity_poly.pdbx_seq_one_letter_code
_entity_poly.pdbx_strand_id
1 'polypeptide(L)'
;MTMAQYVVRLAVEAVTVVNATDYGRAIYDLATRRALITVGEDMVNIAYDAPVDMAPGEQIEDAERRLFELAENGRYDGGFESFSDALKNAVDMASAAYMRDGHLSGIATGLRDLDHRMGGLQPSDLIIIAGRPGMGKTSLATNIAYNIAAAYEPAQ
;
A
#
# COMPACT_ATOMS: atom_id res chain seq x y z
N MET A 1 9.42 42.45 13.82
CA MET A 1 10.44 41.46 13.37
C MET A 1 10.34 41.40 11.86
N THR A 2 11.39 41.73 11.12
CA THR A 2 11.37 41.63 9.65
C THR A 2 11.55 40.17 9.22
N MET A 3 11.12 39.81 8.00
CA MET A 3 11.29 38.45 7.45
C MET A 3 12.76 37.99 7.54
N ALA A 4 13.70 38.88 7.23
CA ALA A 4 15.13 38.61 7.34
C ALA A 4 15.56 38.31 8.79
N GLN A 5 15.06 39.07 9.78
CA GLN A 5 15.35 38.82 11.20
C GLN A 5 14.79 37.47 11.68
N TYR A 6 13.63 37.05 11.18
CA TYR A 6 13.01 35.78 11.55
C TYR A 6 13.81 34.57 11.01
N VAL A 7 14.24 34.61 9.76
CA VAL A 7 15.04 33.54 9.15
C VAL A 7 16.42 33.43 9.80
N VAL A 8 17.07 34.57 10.09
CA VAL A 8 18.36 34.58 10.82
C VAL A 8 18.21 33.94 12.21
N ARG A 9 17.11 34.20 12.91
CA ARG A 9 16.84 33.59 14.21
C ARG A 9 16.65 32.06 14.11
N LEU A 10 15.90 31.59 13.12
CA LEU A 10 15.74 30.15 12.86
C LEU A 10 17.08 29.46 12.58
N ALA A 11 17.94 30.10 11.77
CA ALA A 11 19.26 29.55 11.45
C ALA A 11 20.18 29.42 12.66
N VAL A 12 20.09 30.36 13.61
CA VAL A 12 20.88 30.34 14.86
C VAL A 12 20.39 29.27 15.84
N GLU A 13 19.08 29.06 15.93
CA GLU A 13 18.48 28.04 16.80
C GLU A 13 18.63 26.61 16.23
N ALA A 14 18.71 26.46 14.91
CA ALA A 14 18.83 25.17 14.24
C ALA A 14 20.25 24.54 14.27
N VAL A 15 21.24 25.20 14.88
CA VAL A 15 22.67 24.82 14.81
C VAL A 15 22.96 23.42 15.37
N THR A 16 22.11 22.86 16.23
CA THR A 16 22.23 21.49 16.73
C THR A 16 21.39 20.50 15.91
N VAL A 17 21.79 20.25 14.66
CA VAL A 17 21.06 19.40 13.68
C VAL A 17 21.10 17.89 14.02
N VAL A 18 21.71 17.48 15.15
CA VAL A 18 21.87 16.06 15.52
C VAL A 18 20.52 15.33 15.66
N ASN A 19 19.45 16.04 16.06
CA ASN A 19 18.12 15.45 16.31
C ASN A 19 17.05 15.92 15.31
N ALA A 20 17.43 16.35 14.10
CA ALA A 20 16.47 16.84 13.09
C ALA A 20 15.33 15.84 12.83
N THR A 21 15.63 14.54 12.83
CA THR A 21 14.66 13.46 12.68
C THR A 21 13.64 13.43 13.84
N ASP A 22 14.08 13.64 15.08
CA ASP A 22 13.19 13.63 16.24
C ASP A 22 12.25 14.82 16.24
N TYR A 23 12.75 16.01 15.85
CA TYR A 23 11.90 17.19 15.66
C TYR A 23 10.90 16.99 14.51
N GLY A 24 11.34 16.39 13.40
CA GLY A 24 10.47 16.01 12.29
C GLY A 24 9.36 15.06 12.74
N ARG A 25 9.69 14.03 13.51
CA ARG A 25 8.71 13.09 14.09
C ARG A 25 7.75 13.80 15.04
N ALA A 26 8.23 14.69 15.92
CA ALA A 26 7.37 15.43 16.84
C ALA A 26 6.37 16.33 16.09
N ILE A 27 6.82 17.03 15.05
CA ILE A 27 5.95 17.86 14.19
C ILE A 27 4.90 16.99 13.49
N TYR A 28 5.34 15.85 12.94
CA TYR A 28 4.49 14.88 12.27
C TYR A 28 3.41 14.34 13.22
N ASP A 29 3.79 13.86 14.41
CA ASP A 29 2.84 13.34 15.41
C ASP A 29 1.81 14.40 15.83
N LEU A 30 2.24 15.65 15.99
CA LEU A 30 1.37 16.78 16.29
C LEU A 30 0.41 17.09 15.13
N ALA A 31 0.85 16.95 13.88
CA ALA A 31 0.00 17.14 12.70
C ALA A 31 -1.06 16.03 12.61
N THR A 32 -0.66 14.77 12.81
CA THR A 32 -1.58 13.62 12.83
C THR A 32 -2.63 13.75 13.92
N ARG A 33 -2.25 14.22 15.12
CA ARG A 33 -3.21 14.50 16.21
C ARG A 33 -4.24 15.56 15.81
N ARG A 34 -3.82 16.63 15.11
CA ARG A 34 -4.75 17.65 14.61
C ARG A 34 -5.71 17.08 13.58
N ALA A 35 -5.21 16.26 12.65
CA ALA A 35 -6.06 15.59 11.67
C ALA A 35 -7.09 14.65 12.32
N LEU A 36 -6.69 13.88 13.34
CA LEU A 36 -7.62 13.05 14.12
C LEU A 36 -8.72 13.87 14.79
N ILE A 37 -8.38 15.04 15.35
CA ILE A 37 -9.35 15.96 15.94
C ILE A 37 -10.35 16.42 14.87
N THR A 38 -9.87 16.84 13.70
CA THR A 38 -10.73 17.27 12.59
C THR A 38 -11.70 16.16 12.13
N VAL A 39 -11.22 14.91 12.00
CA VAL A 39 -12.09 13.77 11.66
C VAL A 39 -13.18 13.58 12.72
N GLY A 40 -12.82 13.63 14.00
CA GLY A 40 -13.78 13.52 15.10
C GLY A 40 -14.82 14.66 15.12
N GLU A 41 -14.38 15.90 14.91
CA GLU A 41 -15.28 17.06 14.83
C GLU A 41 -16.27 16.93 13.68
N ASP A 42 -15.80 16.52 12.50
CA ASP A 42 -16.67 16.30 11.34
C ASP A 42 -17.68 15.17 11.58
N MET A 43 -17.25 14.06 12.19
CA MET A 43 -18.16 12.97 12.56
C MET A 43 -19.28 13.44 13.48
N VAL A 44 -18.96 14.26 14.49
CA VAL A 44 -19.94 14.84 15.40
C VAL A 44 -20.90 15.76 14.65
N ASN A 45 -20.37 16.64 13.79
CA ASN A 45 -21.18 17.58 13.02
C ASN A 45 -22.16 16.87 12.07
N ILE A 46 -21.68 15.85 11.34
CA ILE A 46 -22.50 15.06 10.41
C ILE A 46 -23.57 14.27 11.17
N ALA A 47 -23.24 13.72 12.34
CA ALA A 47 -24.21 12.97 13.14
C ALA A 47 -25.32 13.87 13.72
N TYR A 48 -25.01 15.13 14.07
CA TYR A 48 -25.99 16.09 14.56
C TYR A 48 -26.86 16.68 13.44
N ASP A 49 -26.24 17.13 12.34
CA ASP A 49 -26.91 17.75 11.20
C ASP A 49 -26.82 16.82 9.96
N ALA A 50 -27.31 15.59 10.14
CA ALA A 50 -27.28 14.59 9.08
C ALA A 50 -28.10 15.04 7.86
N PRO A 51 -27.53 15.06 6.64
CA PRO A 51 -28.29 15.25 5.42
C PRO A 51 -29.41 14.20 5.33
N VAL A 52 -30.58 14.59 4.81
CA VAL A 52 -31.77 13.73 4.73
C VAL A 52 -31.49 12.40 4.02
N ASP A 53 -30.56 12.41 3.06
CA ASP A 53 -30.21 11.26 2.23
C ASP A 53 -29.04 10.43 2.76
N MET A 54 -28.40 10.83 3.87
CA MET A 54 -27.20 10.15 4.38
C MET A 54 -27.56 9.19 5.51
N ALA A 55 -27.74 7.92 5.16
CA ALA A 55 -28.04 6.88 6.12
C ALA A 55 -26.89 6.69 7.14
N PRO A 56 -27.15 6.23 8.38
CA PRO A 56 -26.11 6.01 9.38
C PRO A 56 -24.99 5.07 8.92
N GLY A 57 -25.28 4.11 8.05
CA GLY A 57 -24.27 3.22 7.46
C GLY A 57 -23.26 3.98 6.59
N GLU A 58 -23.72 4.93 5.78
CA GLU A 58 -22.85 5.77 4.94
C GLU A 58 -21.98 6.71 5.78
N GLN A 59 -22.47 7.17 6.93
CA GLN A 59 -21.68 7.99 7.86
C GLN A 59 -20.54 7.18 8.48
N ILE A 60 -20.77 5.89 8.78
CA ILE A 60 -19.73 4.98 9.26
C ILE A 60 -18.69 4.74 8.16
N GLU A 61 -19.13 4.44 6.93
CA GLU A 61 -18.22 4.23 5.79
C GLU A 61 -17.36 5.48 5.49
N ASP A 62 -17.94 6.68 5.56
CA ASP A 62 -17.20 7.93 5.37
C ASP A 62 -16.13 8.15 6.45
N ALA A 63 -16.49 7.91 7.72
CA ALA A 63 -15.56 8.00 8.83
C ALA A 63 -14.40 6.99 8.72
N GLU A 64 -14.72 5.74 8.36
CA GLU A 64 -13.73 4.69 8.13
C GLU A 64 -12.77 5.06 7.00
N ARG A 65 -13.29 5.56 5.87
CA ARG A 65 -12.48 6.03 4.74
C ARG A 65 -11.51 7.14 5.16
N ARG A 66 -11.98 8.14 5.91
CA ARG A 66 -11.15 9.27 6.37
C ARG A 66 -10.06 8.84 7.34
N LEU A 67 -10.37 7.90 8.24
CA LEU A 67 -9.36 7.31 9.12
C LEU A 67 -8.34 6.47 8.34
N PHE A 68 -8.78 5.75 7.31
CA PHE A 68 -7.90 4.99 6.42
C PHE A 68 -6.95 5.90 5.64
N GLU A 69 -7.44 6.97 5.03
CA GLU A 69 -6.61 7.98 4.35
C GLU A 69 -5.57 8.59 5.30
N LEU A 70 -5.95 8.88 6.55
CA LEU A 70 -5.01 9.39 7.55
C LEU A 70 -3.93 8.35 7.93
N ALA A 71 -4.29 7.07 7.99
CA ALA A 71 -3.34 5.98 8.23
C ALA A 71 -2.39 5.76 7.05
N GLU A 72 -2.86 5.95 5.81
CA GLU A 72 -2.02 5.88 4.61
C GLU A 72 -1.08 7.07 4.47
N ASN A 73 -1.53 8.29 4.80
CA ASN A 73 -0.67 9.48 4.77
C ASN A 73 0.54 9.37 5.71
N GLY A 74 0.46 8.53 6.74
CA GLY A 74 1.59 8.19 7.61
C GLY A 74 2.49 7.05 7.14
N ARG A 75 2.06 6.33 6.12
CA ARG A 75 2.87 5.36 5.37
C ARG A 75 3.41 5.99 4.10
N TYR A 76 3.93 7.22 4.19
CA TYR A 76 4.85 7.72 3.16
C TYR A 76 6.19 6.96 3.29
N ASP A 77 6.17 5.68 2.96
CA ASP A 77 7.36 4.84 2.74
C ASP A 77 7.72 4.80 1.23
N GLY A 78 7.23 5.78 0.47
CA GLY A 78 7.42 5.86 -0.97
C GLY A 78 7.48 7.30 -1.42
N GLY A 79 8.63 7.93 -1.23
CA GLY A 79 9.03 9.08 -2.05
C GLY A 79 8.82 8.79 -3.53
N PHE A 80 8.72 9.82 -4.38
CA PHE A 80 8.87 9.62 -5.82
C PHE A 80 10.14 8.81 -6.06
N GLU A 81 9.98 7.56 -6.49
CA GLU A 81 11.12 6.73 -6.86
C GLU A 81 11.75 7.39 -8.09
N SER A 82 13.06 7.66 -8.02
CA SER A 82 13.72 8.27 -9.16
C SER A 82 13.61 7.31 -10.35
N PHE A 83 13.43 7.84 -11.57
CA PHE A 83 13.36 7.00 -12.77
C PHE A 83 14.56 6.05 -12.88
N SER A 84 15.74 6.51 -12.41
CA SER A 84 16.95 5.70 -12.35
C SER A 84 16.84 4.52 -11.38
N ASP A 85 16.20 4.71 -10.23
CA ASP A 85 16.02 3.65 -9.23
C ASP A 85 14.95 2.65 -9.68
N ALA A 86 13.84 3.14 -10.25
CA ALA A 86 12.82 2.30 -10.88
C ALA A 86 13.40 1.45 -12.03
N LEU A 87 14.28 2.03 -12.86
CA LEU A 87 14.95 1.31 -13.94
C LEU A 87 15.90 0.23 -13.42
N LYS A 88 16.67 0.52 -12.36
CA LYS A 88 17.52 -0.50 -11.71
C LYS A 88 16.68 -1.65 -11.18
N ASN A 89 15.60 -1.35 -10.46
CA ASN A 89 14.70 -2.35 -9.91
C ASN A 89 14.08 -3.24 -11.00
N ALA A 90 13.70 -2.65 -12.15
CA ALA A 90 13.20 -3.42 -13.29
C ALA A 90 14.26 -4.35 -13.91
N VAL A 91 15.51 -3.89 -14.04
CA VAL A 91 16.63 -4.70 -14.55
C VAL A 91 16.98 -5.82 -13.58
N ASP A 92 17.00 -5.55 -12.27
CA ASP A 92 17.29 -6.54 -11.24
C ASP A 92 16.20 -7.61 -11.17
N MET A 93 14.92 -7.21 -11.30
CA MET A 93 13.80 -8.15 -11.41
C MET A 93 13.91 -9.05 -12.64
N ALA A 94 14.28 -8.50 -13.80
CA ALA A 94 14.48 -9.27 -15.03
C ALA A 94 15.67 -10.25 -14.91
N SER A 95 16.75 -9.81 -14.27
CA SER A 95 17.92 -10.66 -13.99
C SER A 95 17.56 -11.81 -13.04
N ALA A 96 16.82 -11.53 -11.96
CA ALA A 96 16.36 -12.55 -11.01
C ALA A 96 15.35 -13.54 -11.62
N ALA A 97 14.54 -13.10 -12.59
CA ALA A 97 13.69 -13.98 -13.38
C ALA A 97 14.51 -14.87 -14.33
N TYR A 98 15.58 -14.34 -14.92
CA TYR A 98 16.48 -15.08 -15.81
C TYR A 98 17.34 -16.12 -15.07
N MET A 99 17.80 -15.80 -13.85
CA MET A 99 18.65 -16.68 -13.04
C MET A 99 17.89 -17.78 -12.27
N ARG A 100 16.54 -17.77 -12.29
CA ARG A 100 15.75 -18.84 -11.69
C ARG A 100 15.74 -20.07 -12.60
N ASP A 101 16.39 -21.15 -12.14
CA ASP A 101 16.53 -22.45 -12.83
C ASP A 101 15.20 -23.13 -13.23
N GLY A 102 14.04 -22.56 -12.85
CA GLY A 102 12.71 -23.09 -13.14
C GLY A 102 12.00 -22.52 -14.38
N HIS A 103 12.61 -21.60 -15.14
CA HIS A 103 12.00 -20.92 -16.30
C HIS A 103 10.65 -20.19 -16.04
N LEU A 104 10.26 -20.01 -14.77
CA LEU A 104 9.06 -19.29 -14.36
C LEU A 104 9.46 -18.10 -13.46
N SER A 105 8.92 -16.92 -13.80
CA SER A 105 9.09 -15.70 -13.00
C SER A 105 8.18 -15.68 -11.77
N GLY A 106 7.04 -16.38 -11.84
CA GLY A 106 5.98 -16.37 -10.82
C GLY A 106 5.74 -17.73 -10.16
N ILE A 107 4.72 -17.79 -9.29
CA ILE A 107 4.29 -19.00 -8.60
C ILE A 107 3.63 -19.96 -9.60
N ALA A 108 4.09 -21.21 -9.67
CA ALA A 108 3.52 -22.21 -10.56
C ALA A 108 2.10 -22.63 -10.11
N THR A 109 1.14 -22.68 -11.05
CA THR A 109 -0.23 -23.15 -10.79
C THR A 109 -0.33 -24.68 -10.72
N GLY A 110 0.69 -25.38 -11.20
CA GLY A 110 0.70 -26.84 -11.36
C GLY A 110 0.06 -27.30 -12.67
N LEU A 111 -0.44 -26.38 -13.50
CA LEU A 111 -0.95 -26.64 -14.83
C LEU A 111 0.11 -26.24 -15.85
N ARG A 112 0.92 -27.21 -16.31
CA ARG A 112 2.10 -26.97 -17.17
C ARG A 112 1.84 -26.06 -18.36
N ASP A 113 0.76 -26.28 -19.10
CA ASP A 113 0.44 -25.48 -20.29
C ASP A 113 0.05 -24.04 -19.93
N LEU A 114 -0.61 -23.85 -18.78
CA LEU A 114 -1.00 -22.53 -18.29
C LEU A 114 0.22 -21.77 -17.76
N ASP A 115 1.07 -22.47 -17.01
CA ASP A 115 2.32 -21.96 -16.45
C ASP A 115 3.30 -21.56 -17.56
N HIS A 116 3.39 -22.33 -18.64
CA HIS A 116 4.23 -21.99 -19.79
C HIS A 116 3.76 -20.72 -20.53
N ARG A 117 2.44 -20.50 -20.59
CA ARG A 117 1.86 -19.34 -21.28
C ARG A 117 1.87 -18.07 -20.44
N MET A 118 1.72 -18.18 -19.12
CA MET A 118 1.63 -17.03 -18.22
C MET A 118 2.96 -16.75 -17.48
N GLY A 119 3.91 -17.69 -17.47
CA GLY A 119 5.14 -17.58 -16.68
C GLY A 119 4.91 -17.72 -15.17
N GLY A 120 3.75 -18.29 -14.78
CA GLY A 120 3.27 -18.39 -13.39
C GLY A 120 2.49 -17.17 -12.93
N LEU A 121 1.96 -17.24 -11.71
CA LEU A 121 1.24 -16.16 -11.04
C LEU A 121 2.23 -15.13 -10.50
N GLN A 122 2.18 -13.87 -10.98
CA GLN A 122 3.07 -12.82 -10.49
C GLN A 122 2.47 -12.09 -9.28
N PRO A 123 3.31 -11.58 -8.37
CA PRO A 123 2.88 -10.60 -7.38
C PRO A 123 2.31 -9.37 -8.09
N SER A 124 1.10 -8.94 -7.70
CA SER A 124 0.32 -7.81 -8.26
C SER A 124 -0.64 -8.13 -9.42
N ASP A 125 -0.69 -9.37 -9.92
CA ASP A 125 -1.69 -9.74 -10.95
C ASP A 125 -3.11 -9.89 -10.36
N LEU A 126 -4.12 -9.34 -11.05
CA LEU A 126 -5.53 -9.66 -10.82
C LEU A 126 -5.99 -10.71 -11.84
N ILE A 127 -6.25 -11.92 -11.37
CA ILE A 127 -6.67 -13.05 -12.22
C ILE A 127 -8.16 -13.34 -12.03
N ILE A 128 -8.93 -13.25 -13.14
CA ILE A 128 -10.37 -13.46 -13.14
C ILE A 128 -10.70 -14.80 -13.80
N ILE A 129 -11.29 -15.73 -13.04
CA ILE A 129 -11.77 -17.03 -13.55
C ILE A 129 -13.27 -16.92 -13.87
N ALA A 130 -13.60 -16.74 -15.15
CA ALA A 130 -14.98 -16.61 -15.63
C ALA A 130 -15.50 -17.87 -16.34
N GLY A 131 -16.81 -18.10 -16.28
CA GLY A 131 -17.46 -19.29 -16.86
C GLY A 131 -18.88 -19.50 -16.31
N ARG A 132 -19.71 -20.26 -17.00
CA ARG A 132 -21.11 -20.54 -16.59
C ARG A 132 -21.19 -21.37 -15.30
N PRO A 133 -22.33 -21.39 -14.58
CA PRO A 133 -22.56 -22.32 -13.47
C PRO A 133 -22.27 -23.76 -13.89
N GLY A 134 -21.61 -24.55 -13.02
CA GLY A 134 -21.24 -25.93 -13.31
C GLY A 134 -19.99 -26.15 -14.18
N MET A 135 -19.36 -25.10 -14.72
CA MET A 135 -18.15 -25.25 -15.58
C MET A 135 -16.84 -25.45 -14.78
N GLY A 136 -16.91 -25.75 -13.48
CA GLY A 136 -15.72 -26.13 -12.70
C GLY A 136 -14.81 -24.98 -12.25
N LYS A 137 -15.26 -23.71 -12.25
CA LYS A 137 -14.44 -22.56 -11.78
C LYS A 137 -13.89 -22.75 -10.36
N THR A 138 -14.75 -23.20 -9.44
CA THR A 138 -14.38 -23.48 -8.05
C THR A 138 -13.35 -24.60 -8.00
N SER A 139 -13.59 -25.70 -8.72
CA SER A 139 -12.66 -26.82 -8.80
C SER A 139 -11.29 -26.42 -9.36
N LEU A 140 -11.26 -25.56 -10.39
CA LEU A 140 -10.02 -25.03 -10.95
C LEU A 140 -9.26 -24.18 -9.92
N ALA A 141 -9.94 -23.23 -9.27
CA ALA A 141 -9.34 -22.38 -8.25
C ALA A 141 -8.78 -23.19 -7.08
N THR A 142 -9.54 -24.17 -6.58
CA THR A 142 -9.11 -25.04 -5.48
C THR A 142 -7.92 -25.93 -5.88
N ASN A 143 -7.89 -26.46 -7.10
CA ASN A 143 -6.75 -27.24 -7.58
C ASN A 143 -5.47 -26.41 -7.68
N ILE A 144 -5.56 -25.17 -8.17
CA ILE A 144 -4.42 -24.25 -8.20
C ILE A 144 -3.91 -23.99 -6.78
N ALA A 145 -4.81 -23.66 -5.85
CA ALA A 145 -4.45 -23.43 -4.45
C ALA A 145 -3.81 -24.67 -3.80
N TYR A 146 -4.34 -25.87 -4.08
CA TYR A 146 -3.80 -27.12 -3.57
C TYR A 146 -2.38 -27.38 -4.10
N ASN A 147 -2.15 -27.23 -5.41
CA ASN A 147 -0.83 -27.43 -6.00
C ASN A 147 0.21 -26.47 -5.43
N ILE A 148 -0.17 -25.19 -5.24
CA ILE A 148 0.71 -24.18 -4.63
C ILE A 148 1.06 -24.58 -3.20
N ALA A 149 0.07 -24.99 -2.39
CA ALA A 149 0.30 -25.41 -1.02
C ALA A 149 1.12 -26.70 -0.92
N ALA A 150 0.92 -27.65 -1.84
CA ALA A 150 1.66 -28.90 -1.87
C ALA A 150 3.12 -28.73 -2.30
N ALA A 151 3.41 -27.75 -3.16
CA ALA A 151 4.75 -27.39 -3.61
C ALA A 151 5.46 -26.40 -2.68
N TYR A 152 4.79 -25.92 -1.62
CA TYR A 152 5.35 -24.97 -0.67
C TYR A 152 6.40 -25.64 0.21
N GLU A 153 7.67 -25.26 0.03
CA GLU A 153 8.74 -25.56 0.97
C GLU A 153 8.89 -24.39 1.95
N PRO A 154 8.79 -24.64 3.27
CA PRO A 154 9.02 -23.58 4.25
C PRO A 154 10.48 -23.13 4.19
N ALA A 155 10.69 -21.83 4.12
CA ALA A 155 12.03 -21.25 4.23
C ALA A 155 12.66 -21.66 5.58
N GLN A 156 13.80 -22.34 5.53
CA GLN A 156 14.64 -22.63 6.69
C GLN A 156 15.40 -21.39 7.16
#